data_AF-U7L6Y9-F1
#
_entry.id   AF-U7L6Y9-F1
#
_cell.length_a   1.000
_cell.length_b   1.000
_cell.length_c   1.000
_cell.angle_alpha   90.00
_cell.angle_beta   90.00
_cell.angle_gamma   90.00
#
_symmetry.space_group_name_H-M   'P 1'
#
loop_
_entity.id
_entity.type
_entity.pdbx_description
1 polymer ?
#
loop_
_entity_poly.entity_id
_entity_poly.type
_entity_poly.pdbx_seq_one_letter_code
_entity_poly.pdbx_strand_id
1 'polypeptide(L)'
;MQKMTRRIVGGFAAATLSVALVACSDAEDAANDAKDTAGSVAADASDAAGSAVDEATSEKDKDAESSESEDADGSESEDADSKDGDTKTVSTANGDQEVPAALASAIEEKKAEWGDVQSVESSDKGSLATFDGGNLLAMAKDGDEAQPIVGKIAETWKEQGGLDAEVGLPKAAEEKATEGKGWTQQFDNGVISWLQDESGKFTSSVEK
;
A
#
# COMPACT_ATOMS: atom_id res chain seq x y z
N MET A 1 -6.90 -12.13 54.62
CA MET A 1 -7.87 -11.54 53.67
C MET A 1 -7.92 -12.42 52.42
N GLN A 2 -9.10 -12.51 51.81
CA GLN A 2 -9.68 -13.65 51.08
C GLN A 2 -8.85 -14.34 49.97
N LYS A 3 -8.89 -15.68 50.01
CA LYS A 3 -8.72 -16.61 48.88
C LYS A 3 -10.06 -16.74 48.14
N MET A 4 -10.11 -16.62 46.81
CA MET A 4 -11.20 -17.15 45.94
C MET A 4 -10.60 -17.47 44.56
N THR A 5 -10.30 -18.73 44.23
CA THR A 5 -11.17 -19.78 43.65
C THR A 5 -11.55 -19.54 42.19
N ARG A 6 -10.83 -20.23 41.30
CA ARG A 6 -11.14 -20.44 39.87
C ARG A 6 -12.50 -21.11 39.66
N ARG A 7 -13.22 -20.71 38.61
CA ARG A 7 -14.23 -21.54 37.95
C ARG A 7 -14.06 -21.46 36.43
N ILE A 8 -13.95 -22.64 35.81
CA ILE A 8 -13.96 -22.90 34.37
C ILE A 8 -15.39 -23.31 34.02
N VAL A 9 -15.97 -22.75 32.96
CA VAL A 9 -17.13 -23.29 32.23
C VAL A 9 -16.89 -23.07 30.75
N GLY A 10 -16.92 -24.16 29.99
CA GLY A 10 -16.74 -24.17 28.53
C GLY A 10 -18.07 -24.08 27.77
N GLY A 11 -17.95 -23.92 26.45
CA GLY A 11 -19.04 -24.03 25.49
C GLY A 11 -18.50 -24.01 24.08
N PHE A 12 -18.31 -25.20 23.48
CA PHE A 12 -18.10 -25.36 22.04
C PHE A 12 -19.48 -25.32 21.35
N ALA A 13 -19.64 -24.47 20.34
CA ALA A 13 -20.76 -24.53 19.42
C ALA A 13 -20.22 -24.73 18.00
N ALA A 14 -20.40 -25.94 17.46
CA ALA A 14 -20.15 -26.26 16.06
C ALA A 14 -21.42 -25.94 15.25
N ALA A 15 -21.30 -25.11 14.22
CA ALA A 15 -22.37 -24.81 13.28
C ALA A 15 -22.17 -25.64 12.00
N THR A 16 -23.15 -26.49 11.68
CA THR A 16 -23.18 -27.40 10.54
C THR A 16 -23.71 -26.71 9.28
N LEU A 17 -22.97 -26.76 8.16
CA LEU A 17 -23.45 -26.36 6.84
C LEU A 17 -24.52 -27.34 6.32
N SER A 18 -25.63 -26.82 5.83
CA SER A 18 -26.65 -27.59 5.09
C SER A 18 -26.79 -27.04 3.68
N VAL A 19 -26.35 -27.82 2.69
CA VAL A 19 -26.60 -27.63 1.26
C VAL A 19 -27.89 -28.36 0.90
N ALA A 20 -28.85 -27.66 0.30
CA ALA A 20 -30.02 -28.27 -0.33
C ALA A 20 -30.11 -27.80 -1.79
N LEU A 21 -29.93 -28.76 -2.70
CA LEU A 21 -30.12 -28.62 -4.16
C LEU A 21 -31.50 -29.19 -4.51
N VAL A 22 -32.40 -28.40 -5.11
CA VAL A 22 -33.54 -28.88 -5.89
C VAL A 22 -33.71 -28.01 -7.13
N ALA A 23 -33.85 -28.67 -8.28
CA ALA A 23 -34.03 -28.12 -9.61
C ALA A 23 -35.38 -28.58 -10.21
N CYS A 24 -35.88 -27.80 -11.20
CA CYS A 24 -36.97 -28.04 -12.17
C CYS A 24 -38.44 -27.94 -11.66
N SER A 25 -39.41 -27.25 -12.29
CA SER A 25 -39.51 -26.53 -13.58
C SER A 25 -40.77 -25.61 -13.61
N ASP A 26 -40.65 -24.46 -14.28
CA ASP A 26 -41.57 -23.88 -15.29
C ASP A 26 -43.08 -23.70 -14.96
N ALA A 27 -43.50 -22.44 -14.73
CA ALA A 27 -44.74 -21.86 -15.26
C ALA A 27 -44.78 -20.34 -15.01
N GLU A 28 -44.72 -19.59 -16.10
CA GLU A 28 -44.85 -18.14 -16.25
C GLU A 28 -46.06 -17.49 -15.53
N ASP A 29 -45.86 -16.18 -15.28
CA ASP A 29 -46.86 -15.10 -15.16
C ASP A 29 -47.36 -14.72 -13.76
N ALA A 30 -46.54 -13.95 -13.03
CA ALA A 30 -46.99 -12.80 -12.23
C ALA A 30 -45.79 -11.95 -11.74
N ALA A 31 -45.92 -10.63 -11.90
CA ALA A 31 -45.22 -9.56 -11.18
C ALA A 31 -43.83 -9.10 -11.71
N ASN A 32 -43.87 -8.37 -12.82
CA ASN A 32 -42.92 -7.30 -13.17
C ASN A 32 -43.12 -6.03 -12.30
N ASP A 33 -43.38 -6.17 -11.00
CA ASP A 33 -43.70 -5.06 -10.09
C ASP A 33 -42.87 -5.17 -8.80
N ALA A 34 -41.54 -5.10 -8.93
CA ALA A 34 -40.63 -5.06 -7.78
C ALA A 34 -39.27 -4.40 -8.12
N LYS A 35 -39.25 -3.42 -9.02
CA LYS A 35 -38.03 -2.67 -9.38
C LYS A 35 -38.06 -1.17 -9.04
N ASP A 36 -39.18 -0.63 -8.55
CA ASP A 36 -39.35 0.80 -8.28
C ASP A 36 -39.48 1.18 -6.79
N THR A 37 -39.04 0.34 -5.83
CA THR A 37 -39.14 0.65 -4.38
C THR A 37 -37.86 0.41 -3.58
N ALA A 38 -36.70 0.52 -4.20
CA ALA A 38 -35.42 0.57 -3.48
C ALA A 38 -34.56 1.78 -3.86
N GLY A 39 -35.20 2.82 -4.40
CA GLY A 39 -34.60 4.13 -4.68
C GLY A 39 -35.41 5.24 -4.03
N SER A 40 -35.46 5.31 -2.69
CA SER A 40 -35.91 6.51 -1.96
C SER A 40 -35.89 6.36 -0.42
N VAL A 41 -34.80 5.87 0.21
CA VAL A 41 -34.64 5.97 1.67
C VAL A 41 -33.17 6.02 2.09
N ALA A 42 -32.46 7.09 1.68
CA ALA A 42 -31.20 7.51 2.34
C ALA A 42 -30.92 9.02 2.16
N ALA A 43 -31.93 9.79 1.77
CA ALA A 43 -31.95 11.24 1.89
C ALA A 43 -33.10 11.56 2.85
N ASP A 44 -32.88 12.53 3.74
CA ASP A 44 -33.76 13.00 4.81
C ASP A 44 -33.76 12.20 6.13
N ALA A 45 -32.79 12.55 6.98
CA ALA A 45 -33.03 12.77 8.40
C ALA A 45 -32.06 13.84 8.95
N SER A 46 -32.56 15.09 8.96
CA SER A 46 -32.50 16.09 10.04
C SER A 46 -31.16 16.51 10.68
N ASP A 47 -30.92 17.76 11.08
CA ASP A 47 -31.61 19.05 10.92
C ASP A 47 -30.71 20.12 11.60
N ALA A 48 -30.85 21.36 11.13
CA ALA A 48 -30.90 22.59 11.91
C ALA A 48 -29.85 22.94 13.00
N ALA A 49 -28.95 23.85 12.63
CA ALA A 49 -28.82 25.17 13.25
C ALA A 49 -28.41 26.13 12.11
N GLY A 50 -29.21 27.09 11.60
CA GLY A 50 -29.83 28.23 12.29
C GLY A 50 -28.73 29.20 12.73
N SER A 51 -28.56 30.43 12.25
CA SER A 51 -29.41 31.34 11.48
C SER A 51 -28.59 32.60 11.09
N ALA A 52 -29.05 33.32 10.06
CA ALA A 52 -28.96 34.77 9.84
C ALA A 52 -27.58 35.38 9.47
N VAL A 53 -27.44 35.93 8.25
CA VAL A 53 -27.48 37.39 7.91
C VAL A 53 -26.34 38.15 8.61
N ASP A 54 -25.36 38.68 7.90
CA ASP A 54 -25.48 39.97 7.21
C ASP A 54 -24.57 40.04 5.97
N GLU A 55 -25.17 40.40 4.84
CA GLU A 55 -24.45 41.04 3.75
C GLU A 55 -24.19 42.49 4.10
N ALA A 56 -22.94 42.95 3.99
CA ALA A 56 -22.66 44.31 3.50
C ALA A 56 -21.21 44.44 3.03
N THR A 57 -21.08 44.51 1.71
CA THR A 57 -20.40 45.58 0.96
C THR A 57 -18.87 45.78 1.05
N SER A 58 -18.34 45.96 -0.15
CA SER A 58 -17.27 46.88 -0.55
C SER A 58 -15.94 46.24 -0.91
N GLU A 59 -15.77 46.08 -2.22
CA GLU A 59 -14.48 46.15 -2.88
C GLU A 59 -13.78 47.47 -2.55
N LYS A 60 -12.51 47.46 -2.14
CA LYS A 60 -11.49 48.41 -2.62
C LYS A 60 -10.08 48.07 -2.11
N ASP A 61 -9.14 48.04 -3.06
CA ASP A 61 -7.70 48.44 -3.01
C ASP A 61 -6.78 47.83 -1.92
N LYS A 62 -5.75 47.07 -2.32
CA LYS A 62 -4.36 47.51 -2.63
C LYS A 62 -3.49 47.80 -1.40
N ASP A 63 -2.23 47.38 -1.57
CA ASP A 63 -1.05 47.66 -0.74
C ASP A 63 -1.07 46.96 0.63
N ALA A 64 0.02 46.49 1.21
CA ALA A 64 1.41 46.36 0.83
C ALA A 64 2.07 45.62 2.01
N GLU A 65 3.12 44.86 1.72
CA GLU A 65 4.31 44.70 2.56
C GLU A 65 4.16 44.20 4.02
N SER A 66 4.67 42.98 4.19
CA SER A 66 5.88 42.72 4.99
C SER A 66 5.74 42.43 6.48
N SER A 67 6.58 41.45 6.85
CA SER A 67 7.22 41.26 8.15
C SER A 67 6.37 40.66 9.25
N GLU A 68 6.84 39.76 10.11
CA GLU A 68 8.08 38.99 10.37
C GLU A 68 7.61 38.13 11.59
N SER A 69 7.86 36.81 11.64
CA SER A 69 8.81 36.20 12.60
C SER A 69 8.20 36.03 14.05
N GLU A 70 8.36 34.98 14.89
CA GLU A 70 9.38 33.93 15.11
C GLU A 70 8.79 32.74 15.91
N ASP A 71 9.32 31.54 15.58
CA ASP A 71 9.98 30.52 16.42
C ASP A 71 9.45 30.18 17.84
N ALA A 72 9.50 28.95 18.37
CA ALA A 72 10.50 27.90 18.20
C ALA A 72 10.06 26.53 18.77
N ASP A 73 10.77 25.50 18.32
CA ASP A 73 11.30 24.34 19.09
C ASP A 73 10.42 23.08 19.23
N GLY A 74 10.79 21.90 18.73
CA GLY A 74 12.01 21.46 18.04
C GLY A 74 12.11 19.93 18.07
N SER A 75 12.53 19.32 16.96
CA SER A 75 13.52 18.24 16.94
C SER A 75 13.86 17.91 15.49
N GLU A 76 14.85 18.66 15.00
CA GLU A 76 15.53 18.47 13.73
C GLU A 76 16.19 17.08 13.66
N SER A 77 16.03 16.42 12.52
CA SER A 77 17.10 15.61 11.92
C SER A 77 17.27 16.14 10.52
N GLU A 78 18.24 17.03 10.36
CA GLU A 78 18.66 17.55 9.07
C GLU A 78 19.34 16.41 8.31
N ASP A 79 18.80 16.03 7.15
CA ASP A 79 19.62 15.43 6.10
C ASP A 79 19.29 16.07 4.76
N ALA A 80 20.35 16.33 4.02
CA ALA A 80 20.50 17.44 3.11
C ALA A 80 20.05 17.12 1.68
N ASP A 81 19.58 18.17 1.00
CA ASP A 81 19.64 18.35 -0.46
C ASP A 81 19.21 17.13 -1.28
N SER A 82 17.96 16.73 -1.09
CA SER A 82 17.24 15.98 -2.11
C SER A 82 16.72 16.99 -3.12
N LYS A 83 17.01 16.84 -4.42
CA LYS A 83 16.23 17.52 -5.46
C LYS A 83 14.76 17.29 -5.12
N ASP A 84 14.08 18.36 -4.72
CA ASP A 84 12.69 18.36 -4.30
C ASP A 84 11.83 18.05 -5.54
N GLY A 85 11.75 16.77 -5.89
CA GLY A 85 10.70 16.24 -6.72
C GLY A 85 9.46 16.11 -5.85
N ASP A 86 8.30 16.43 -6.41
CA ASP A 86 7.02 16.41 -5.71
C ASP A 86 6.90 15.18 -4.80
N THR A 87 6.76 15.40 -3.49
CA THR A 87 6.51 14.34 -2.50
C THR A 87 5.00 14.16 -2.31
N LYS A 88 4.61 12.97 -1.84
CA LYS A 88 3.23 12.64 -1.50
C LYS A 88 3.19 11.76 -0.25
N THR A 89 2.19 11.99 0.58
CA THR A 89 1.93 11.18 1.77
C THR A 89 1.30 9.84 1.39
N VAL A 90 1.85 8.76 1.94
CA VAL A 90 1.33 7.39 1.85
C VAL A 90 1.05 6.89 3.27
N SER A 91 -0.17 6.42 3.50
CA SER A 91 -0.56 5.82 4.79
C SER A 91 -0.14 4.35 4.84
N THR A 92 0.72 4.01 5.79
CA THR A 92 1.18 2.64 6.06
C THR A 92 0.66 2.13 7.40
N ALA A 93 0.83 0.83 7.69
CA ALA A 93 0.54 0.28 9.01
C ALA A 93 1.36 0.94 10.14
N ASN A 94 2.51 1.53 9.81
CA ASN A 94 3.41 2.21 10.74
C ASN A 94 3.16 3.73 10.82
N GLY A 95 2.11 4.24 10.15
CA GLY A 95 1.78 5.66 10.07
C GLY A 95 1.99 6.24 8.67
N ASP A 96 1.74 7.54 8.55
CA ASP A 96 1.91 8.29 7.30
C ASP A 96 3.40 8.53 7.01
N GLN A 97 3.80 8.34 5.75
CA GLN A 97 5.17 8.51 5.27
C GLN A 97 5.17 9.39 4.02
N GLU A 98 6.06 10.37 3.95
CA GLU A 98 6.28 11.15 2.73
C GLU A 98 7.26 10.43 1.81
N VAL A 99 6.84 10.21 0.56
CA VAL A 99 7.64 9.53 -0.46
C VAL A 99 7.59 10.30 -1.78
N PRO A 100 8.52 10.05 -2.71
CA PRO A 100 8.40 10.59 -4.06
C PRO A 100 7.02 10.28 -4.68
N ALA A 101 6.40 11.26 -5.33
CA ALA A 101 5.06 11.12 -5.91
C ALA A 101 4.96 9.96 -6.90
N ALA A 102 6.06 9.66 -7.62
CA ALA A 102 6.15 8.50 -8.51
C ALA A 102 6.03 7.18 -7.73
N LEU A 103 6.68 7.05 -6.58
CA LEU A 103 6.56 5.86 -5.72
C LEU A 103 5.15 5.77 -5.13
N ALA A 104 4.58 6.87 -4.63
CA ALA A 104 3.21 6.88 -4.12
C ALA A 104 2.21 6.42 -5.19
N SER A 105 2.37 6.89 -6.43
CA SER A 105 1.50 6.50 -7.55
C SER A 105 1.65 5.01 -7.89
N ALA A 106 2.88 4.49 -7.90
CA ALA A 106 3.13 3.07 -8.11
C ALA A 106 2.54 2.20 -6.98
N ILE A 107 2.59 2.68 -5.73
CA ILE A 107 1.96 1.99 -4.59
C ILE A 107 0.46 1.88 -4.79
N GLU A 108 -0.21 2.98 -5.12
CA GLU A 108 -1.66 2.99 -5.35
C GLU A 108 -2.07 2.08 -6.53
N GLU A 109 -1.26 2.02 -7.60
CA GLU A 109 -1.50 1.09 -8.71
C GLU A 109 -1.42 -0.38 -8.26
N LYS A 110 -0.39 -0.72 -7.47
CA LYS A 110 -0.17 -2.12 -7.03
C LYS A 110 -1.05 -2.53 -5.86
N LYS A 111 -1.61 -1.59 -5.10
CA LYS A 111 -2.42 -1.85 -3.91
C LYS A 111 -3.59 -2.81 -4.16
N ALA A 112 -4.25 -2.68 -5.32
CA ALA A 112 -5.36 -3.56 -5.69
C ALA A 112 -4.93 -5.02 -5.96
N GLU A 113 -3.68 -5.24 -6.37
CA GLU A 113 -3.15 -6.57 -6.70
C GLU A 113 -2.39 -7.19 -5.52
N TRP A 114 -1.61 -6.40 -4.79
CA TRP A 114 -0.68 -6.87 -3.75
C TRP A 114 -1.15 -6.59 -2.32
N GLY A 115 -2.25 -5.86 -2.15
CA GLY A 115 -2.75 -5.46 -0.85
C GLY A 115 -2.11 -4.17 -0.32
N ASP A 116 -2.34 -3.89 0.96
CA ASP A 116 -1.87 -2.66 1.59
C ASP A 116 -0.35 -2.61 1.77
N VAL A 117 0.20 -1.40 1.72
CA VAL A 117 1.60 -1.14 2.06
C VAL A 117 1.81 -1.24 3.58
N GLN A 118 2.73 -2.10 3.97
CA GLN A 118 3.06 -2.38 5.37
C GLN A 118 4.08 -1.38 5.92
N SER A 119 5.12 -1.09 5.13
CA SER A 119 6.19 -0.18 5.52
C SER A 119 6.80 0.48 4.30
N VAL A 120 7.33 1.68 4.50
CA VAL A 120 8.15 2.39 3.55
C VAL A 120 9.47 2.72 4.25
N GLU A 121 10.58 2.51 3.55
CA GLU A 121 11.93 2.84 3.98
C GLU A 121 12.56 3.78 2.95
N SER A 122 13.27 4.81 3.40
CA SER A 122 13.98 5.76 2.53
C SER A 122 15.44 5.89 2.97
N SER A 123 16.34 6.02 2.00
CA SER A 123 17.79 6.15 2.18
C SER A 123 18.39 7.10 1.14
N ASP A 124 19.70 7.33 1.22
CA ASP A 124 20.47 8.07 0.21
C ASP A 124 20.42 7.42 -1.18
N LYS A 125 20.18 6.09 -1.26
CA LYS A 125 20.08 5.37 -2.53
C LYS A 125 18.70 5.43 -3.16
N GLY A 126 17.65 5.61 -2.35
CA GLY A 126 16.27 5.56 -2.81
C GLY A 126 15.28 5.12 -1.75
N SER A 127 14.08 4.76 -2.19
CA SER A 127 12.95 4.37 -1.34
C SER A 127 12.46 2.96 -1.66
N LEU A 128 12.00 2.26 -0.64
CA LEU A 128 11.51 0.88 -0.68
C LEU A 128 10.15 0.79 0.01
N ALA A 129 9.12 0.43 -0.73
CA ALA A 129 7.82 0.08 -0.18
C ALA A 129 7.68 -1.44 -0.07
N THR A 130 7.25 -1.91 1.10
CA THR A 130 6.93 -3.30 1.38
C THR A 130 5.43 -3.48 1.46
N PHE A 131 4.89 -4.39 0.66
CA PHE A 131 3.47 -4.74 0.64
C PHE A 131 3.18 -5.92 1.55
N ASP A 132 1.89 -6.09 1.86
CA ASP A 132 1.38 -7.35 2.39
C ASP A 132 1.77 -8.51 1.45
N GLY A 133 2.10 -9.67 2.02
CA GLY A 133 2.58 -10.82 1.24
C GLY A 133 4.04 -10.75 0.76
N GLY A 134 4.77 -9.65 1.02
CA GLY A 134 6.23 -9.59 0.85
C GLY A 134 6.71 -9.08 -0.51
N ASN A 135 5.80 -8.65 -1.40
CA ASN A 135 6.17 -7.93 -2.62
C ASN A 135 6.75 -6.57 -2.28
N LEU A 136 7.65 -6.09 -3.13
CA LEU A 136 8.41 -4.85 -2.91
C LEU A 136 8.30 -3.95 -4.15
N LEU A 137 8.27 -2.63 -3.92
CA LEU A 137 8.56 -1.61 -4.92
C LEU A 137 9.79 -0.84 -4.46
N ALA A 138 10.84 -0.82 -5.27
CA ALA A 138 12.04 -0.02 -5.01
C ALA A 138 12.20 1.08 -6.07
N MET A 139 12.48 2.30 -5.63
CA MET A 139 12.71 3.46 -6.49
C MET A 139 14.06 4.06 -6.13
N ALA A 140 14.91 4.30 -7.12
CA ALA A 140 16.17 5.01 -6.91
C ALA A 140 15.93 6.49 -6.58
N LYS A 141 16.86 7.10 -5.83
CA LYS A 141 16.81 8.51 -5.39
C LYS A 141 16.57 9.49 -6.55
N ASP A 142 17.28 9.30 -7.65
CA ASP A 142 17.18 10.09 -8.89
C ASP A 142 16.41 9.32 -9.99
N GLY A 143 15.64 8.28 -9.62
CA GLY A 143 14.88 7.47 -10.57
C GLY A 143 13.44 7.96 -10.74
N ASP A 144 12.92 7.84 -11.95
CA ASP A 144 11.55 8.24 -12.29
C ASP A 144 10.51 7.11 -12.08
N GLU A 145 10.96 5.86 -11.95
CA GLU A 145 10.10 4.68 -11.91
C GLU A 145 10.42 3.73 -10.76
N ALA A 146 9.38 3.22 -10.10
CA ALA A 146 9.50 2.20 -9.07
C ALA A 146 9.54 0.81 -9.73
N GLN A 147 10.59 0.06 -9.44
CA GLN A 147 10.77 -1.28 -9.97
C GLN A 147 10.17 -2.34 -9.03
N PRO A 148 9.34 -3.25 -9.57
CA PRO A 148 8.75 -4.34 -8.79
C PRO A 148 9.77 -5.44 -8.52
N ILE A 149 9.75 -5.96 -7.29
CA ILE A 149 10.54 -7.12 -6.89
C ILE A 149 9.57 -8.05 -6.14
N VAL A 150 9.39 -9.28 -6.61
CA VAL A 150 8.36 -10.18 -6.08
C VAL A 150 8.92 -11.57 -5.74
N GLY A 151 8.12 -12.35 -5.01
CA GLY A 151 8.41 -13.75 -4.71
C GLY A 151 9.78 -14.00 -4.07
N LYS A 152 10.45 -15.07 -4.51
CA LYS A 152 11.73 -15.51 -3.92
C LYS A 152 12.90 -14.56 -4.21
N ILE A 153 12.83 -13.80 -5.29
CA ILE A 153 13.83 -12.77 -5.60
C ILE A 153 13.69 -11.62 -4.58
N ALA A 154 12.46 -11.18 -4.28
CA ALA A 154 12.21 -10.18 -3.25
C ALA A 154 12.70 -10.61 -1.86
N GLU A 155 12.38 -11.84 -1.46
CA GLU A 155 12.89 -12.40 -0.20
C GLU A 155 14.43 -12.38 -0.15
N THR A 156 15.08 -12.87 -1.21
CA THR A 156 16.56 -12.94 -1.27
C THR A 156 17.19 -11.55 -1.23
N TRP A 157 16.66 -10.59 -1.99
CA TRP A 157 17.19 -9.22 -2.03
C TRP A 157 17.01 -8.51 -0.68
N LYS A 158 15.86 -8.70 -0.03
CA LYS A 158 15.60 -8.15 1.31
C LYS A 158 16.50 -8.78 2.37
N GLU A 159 16.74 -10.09 2.32
CA GLU A 159 17.70 -10.78 3.20
C GLU A 159 19.15 -10.26 3.02
N GLN A 160 19.48 -9.73 1.84
CA GLN A 160 20.77 -9.07 1.58
C GLN A 160 20.83 -7.61 2.03
N GLY A 161 19.76 -7.06 2.60
CA GLY A 161 19.70 -5.68 3.08
C GLY A 161 18.91 -4.72 2.19
N GLY A 162 18.26 -5.20 1.13
CA GLY A 162 17.37 -4.37 0.30
C GLY A 162 18.09 -3.18 -0.33
N LEU A 163 17.77 -1.96 0.09
CA LEU A 163 18.43 -0.73 -0.37
C LEU A 163 19.96 -0.72 -0.10
N ASP A 164 20.43 -1.54 0.86
CA ASP A 164 21.86 -1.72 1.16
C ASP A 164 22.45 -3.00 0.55
N ALA A 165 21.68 -3.75 -0.22
CA ALA A 165 22.16 -4.97 -0.86
C ALA A 165 23.35 -4.70 -1.79
N GLU A 166 24.35 -5.58 -1.75
CA GLU A 166 25.57 -5.43 -2.53
C GLU A 166 25.35 -5.45 -4.04
N VAL A 167 24.27 -6.10 -4.50
CA VAL A 167 23.87 -6.11 -5.92
C VAL A 167 23.26 -4.78 -6.37
N GLY A 168 22.93 -3.87 -5.45
CA GLY A 168 22.35 -2.56 -5.74
C GLY A 168 20.83 -2.58 -5.90
N LEU A 169 20.31 -1.55 -6.58
CA LEU A 169 18.88 -1.37 -6.82
C LEU A 169 18.44 -2.13 -8.08
N PRO A 170 17.18 -2.57 -8.16
CA PRO A 170 16.65 -3.20 -9.36
C PRO A 170 16.63 -2.21 -10.54
N LYS A 171 16.93 -2.72 -11.73
CA LYS A 171 16.92 -1.93 -12.98
C LYS A 171 15.64 -2.11 -13.79
N ALA A 172 14.96 -3.23 -13.59
CA ALA A 172 13.75 -3.64 -14.30
C ALA A 172 12.96 -4.62 -13.43
N ALA A 173 11.71 -4.90 -13.81
CA ALA A 173 10.93 -6.01 -13.29
C ALA A 173 11.60 -7.37 -13.55
N GLU A 174 11.21 -8.40 -12.80
CA GLU A 174 11.69 -9.77 -13.05
C GLU A 174 11.27 -10.29 -14.44
N GLU A 175 12.18 -11.01 -15.08
CA GLU A 175 11.97 -11.63 -16.38
C GLU A 175 12.10 -13.15 -16.27
N LYS A 176 11.47 -13.87 -17.21
CA LYS A 176 11.67 -15.31 -17.28
C LYS A 176 13.13 -15.61 -17.57
N ALA A 177 13.68 -16.59 -16.87
CA ALA A 177 15.02 -17.06 -17.10
C ALA A 177 15.22 -17.46 -18.57
N THR A 178 16.32 -16.99 -19.17
CA THR A 178 16.70 -17.33 -20.56
C THR A 178 17.04 -18.82 -20.70
N GLU A 179 17.61 -19.40 -19.66
CA GLU A 179 17.96 -20.81 -19.57
C GLU A 179 17.22 -21.47 -18.38
N GLY A 180 16.57 -22.60 -18.64
CA GLY A 180 15.85 -23.36 -17.62
C GLY A 180 14.46 -22.81 -17.28
N LYS A 181 13.98 -23.12 -16.07
CA LYS A 181 12.68 -22.68 -15.55
C LYS A 181 12.93 -21.79 -14.35
N GLY A 182 12.31 -20.61 -14.32
CA GLY A 182 12.48 -19.67 -13.22
C GLY A 182 12.41 -18.23 -13.67
N TRP A 183 12.87 -17.36 -12.79
CA TRP A 183 12.86 -15.92 -12.96
C TRP A 183 14.23 -15.35 -12.61
N THR A 184 14.58 -14.25 -13.26
CA THR A 184 15.82 -13.51 -13.03
C THR A 184 15.50 -12.03 -13.04
N GLN A 185 16.18 -11.26 -12.19
CA GLN A 185 16.03 -9.82 -12.15
C GLN A 185 17.40 -9.16 -12.12
N GLN A 186 17.57 -8.13 -12.95
CA GLN A 186 18.80 -7.34 -13.02
C GLN A 186 18.78 -6.23 -11.98
N PHE A 187 19.92 -6.08 -11.31
CA PHE A 187 20.24 -5.03 -10.35
C PHE A 187 21.48 -4.27 -10.84
N ASP A 188 21.76 -3.10 -10.27
CA ASP A 188 22.85 -2.23 -10.73
C ASP A 188 24.21 -2.93 -10.85
N ASN A 189 24.53 -3.79 -9.88
CA ASN A 189 25.80 -4.46 -9.73
C ASN A 189 25.65 -5.99 -9.75
N GLY A 190 24.57 -6.53 -10.31
CA GLY A 190 24.38 -7.97 -10.28
C GLY A 190 23.03 -8.46 -10.78
N VAL A 191 22.80 -9.76 -10.63
CA VAL A 191 21.56 -10.45 -11.00
C VAL A 191 21.17 -11.36 -9.85
N ILE A 192 19.89 -11.33 -9.47
CA ILE A 192 19.31 -12.33 -8.58
C ILE A 192 18.41 -13.23 -9.42
N SER A 193 18.60 -14.54 -9.24
CA SER A 193 17.94 -15.58 -10.02
C SER A 193 17.25 -16.57 -9.09
N TRP A 194 16.02 -16.97 -9.42
CA TRP A 194 15.29 -18.07 -8.80
C TRP A 194 15.03 -19.14 -9.84
N LEU A 195 15.93 -20.12 -9.93
CA LEU A 195 15.98 -21.11 -11.01
C LEU A 195 15.74 -22.52 -10.49
N GLN A 196 15.12 -23.35 -11.32
CA GLN A 196 14.95 -24.77 -11.11
C GLN A 196 16.19 -25.54 -11.61
N ASP A 197 16.80 -26.33 -10.74
CA ASP A 197 17.89 -27.23 -11.08
C ASP A 197 17.41 -28.52 -11.81
N GLU A 198 18.35 -29.36 -12.22
CA GLU A 198 18.08 -30.63 -12.91
C GLU A 198 17.25 -31.63 -12.07
N SER A 199 17.28 -31.49 -10.74
CA SER A 199 16.49 -32.31 -9.82
C SER A 199 15.05 -31.78 -9.64
N GLY A 200 14.70 -30.68 -10.31
CA GLY A 200 13.41 -30.03 -10.19
C GLY A 200 13.27 -29.13 -8.96
N LYS A 201 14.36 -28.89 -8.22
CA LYS A 201 14.34 -28.03 -7.03
C LYS A 201 14.68 -26.60 -7.42
N PHE A 202 13.93 -25.64 -6.89
CA PHE A 202 14.25 -24.24 -7.08
C PHE A 202 15.25 -23.74 -6.04
N THR A 203 16.17 -22.87 -6.47
CA THR A 203 17.19 -22.23 -5.65
C THR A 203 17.39 -20.78 -6.03
N SER A 204 17.63 -19.93 -5.04
CA SER A 204 18.04 -18.54 -5.26
C SER A 204 19.54 -18.49 -5.46
N SER A 205 19.98 -17.62 -6.34
CA SER A 205 21.39 -17.39 -6.64
C SER A 205 21.60 -15.93 -6.91
N VAL A 206 22.72 -15.41 -6.44
CA VAL A 206 23.09 -14.00 -6.57
C VAL A 206 24.45 -13.93 -7.23
N GLU A 207 24.48 -13.26 -8.37
CA GLU A 207 25.66 -13.05 -9.20
C GLU A 207 25.99 -11.55 -9.19
N LYS A 208 27.25 -11.19 -8.96
CA LYS A 208 27.73 -9.81 -8.82
C LYS A 208 28.86 -9.56 -9.81
#